data_AF-A0A821QBJ7-F1
#
_entry.id   AF-A0A821QBJ7-F1
#
_cell.length_a   1.000
_cell.length_b   1.000
_cell.length_c   1.000
_cell.angle_alpha   90.00
_cell.angle_beta   90.00
_cell.angle_gamma   90.00
#
_symmetry.space_group_name_H-M   'P 1'
#
loop_
_entity.id
_entity.type
_entity.pdbx_description
1 polymer ?
#
loop_
_entity_poly.entity_id
_entity_poly.type
_entity_poly.pdbx_seq_one_letter_code
_entity_poly.pdbx_strand_id
1 'polypeptide(L)' 'MVDNSSLPSEDIQWKIGDLCLCPYSEDGLLYKATIIDISLSSLTCSVSFDDYGNEELSTILTLSFDGTL' A
#
# COMPACT_ATOMS: atom_id res chain seq x y z
N MET A 1 10.12 -31.13 -10.23
CA MET A 1 9.75 -29.77 -10.65
C MET A 1 8.47 -29.46 -9.91
N VAL A 2 8.60 -28.94 -8.69
CA VAL A 2 7.48 -28.29 -8.01
C VAL A 2 8.02 -26.93 -7.64
N ASP A 3 7.73 -25.96 -8.48
CA ASP A 3 7.79 -24.56 -8.12
C ASP A 3 6.84 -24.38 -6.92
N ASN A 4 7.43 -24.36 -5.73
CA ASN A 4 6.74 -23.87 -4.54
C ASN A 4 6.63 -22.36 -4.73
N SER A 5 5.65 -21.93 -5.52
CA SER A 5 5.20 -20.55 -5.61
C SER A 5 4.57 -20.17 -4.27
N SER A 6 5.41 -20.02 -3.25
CA SER A 6 5.12 -19.10 -2.16
C SER A 6 4.89 -17.76 -2.83
N LEU A 7 3.63 -17.40 -3.05
CA LEU A 7 3.28 -15.99 -2.98
C LEU A 7 3.97 -15.49 -1.70
N PRO A 8 4.72 -14.38 -1.71
CA PRO A 8 5.20 -13.79 -0.48
C PRO A 8 3.98 -13.20 0.26
N SER A 9 3.10 -14.08 0.72
CA SER A 9 2.12 -13.84 1.76
C SER A 9 2.85 -13.98 3.08
N GLU A 10 3.88 -13.16 3.28
CA GLU A 10 4.09 -12.68 4.63
C GLU A 10 2.81 -11.93 4.99
N ASP A 11 2.27 -12.16 6.18
CA ASP A 11 1.08 -11.49 6.69
C ASP A 11 1.31 -9.97 6.75
N ILE A 12 1.22 -9.29 5.61
CA ILE A 12 1.37 -7.84 5.50
C ILE A 12 0.13 -7.22 6.12
N GLN A 13 0.21 -6.99 7.42
CA GLN A 13 -0.83 -6.34 8.19
C GLN A 13 -0.54 -4.85 8.25
N TRP A 14 -0.97 -4.14 7.21
CA TRP A 14 -0.97 -2.69 7.18
C TRP A 14 -1.79 -2.12 8.35
N LYS A 15 -1.28 -1.05 8.97
CA LYS A 15 -2.00 -0.27 9.99
C LYS A 15 -1.95 1.22 9.66
N ILE A 16 -2.88 1.97 10.26
CA ILE A 16 -2.87 3.43 10.21
C ILE A 16 -1.53 3.94 10.76
N GLY A 17 -0.91 4.87 10.01
CA GLY A 17 0.40 5.43 10.28
C GLY A 17 1.57 4.70 9.61
N ASP A 18 1.34 3.55 8.96
CA ASP A 18 2.40 2.90 8.20
C ASP A 18 2.76 3.70 6.94
N LEU A 19 4.07 3.78 6.69
CA LEU A 19 4.61 4.30 5.44
C LEU A 19 4.51 3.21 4.36
N CYS A 20 4.02 3.61 3.20
CA CYS A 20 3.85 2.74 2.06
C CYS A 20 4.23 3.45 0.75
N LEU A 21 4.46 2.66 -0.28
CA LEU A 21 4.47 3.09 -1.66
C LEU A 21 3.10 2.76 -2.26
N CYS A 22 2.37 3.80 -2.67
CA CYS A 22 1.04 3.67 -3.28
C CYS A 22 1.11 4.09 -4.76
N PRO A 23 0.51 3.33 -5.68
CA PRO A 23 0.34 3.78 -7.05
C PRO A 23 -0.65 4.96 -7.05
N TYR A 24 -0.26 6.08 -7.65
CA TYR A 24 -1.14 7.23 -7.79
C TYR A 24 -2.09 7.03 -8.97
N SER A 25 -3.39 7.32 -8.78
CA SER A 25 -4.40 7.06 -9.81
C SER A 25 -4.19 7.81 -11.14
N GLU A 26 -3.50 8.95 -11.12
CA GLU A 26 -3.31 9.78 -12.32
C GLU A 26 -2.28 9.19 -13.30
N ASP A 27 -1.11 8.77 -12.79
CA ASP A 27 0.01 8.31 -13.62
C ASP A 27 0.39 6.83 -13.41
N GLY A 28 -0.17 6.18 -12.39
CA GLY A 28 0.13 4.79 -12.03
C GLY A 28 1.52 4.55 -11.43
N LEU A 29 2.30 5.62 -11.19
CA LEU A 29 3.61 5.55 -10.55
C LEU A 29 3.49 5.41 -9.03
N LEU A 30 4.48 4.78 -8.40
CA LEU A 30 4.53 4.60 -6.95
C LEU A 30 5.09 5.87 -6.27
N TYR A 31 4.36 6.37 -5.29
CA TYR A 31 4.76 7.50 -4.47
C TYR A 31 4.69 7.16 -2.99
N LYS A 32 5.49 7.87 -2.20
CA LYS A 32 5.48 7.74 -0.75
C LYS A 32 4.16 8.26 -0.20
N ALA A 33 3.53 7.44 0.61
CA ALA A 33 2.28 7.78 1.25
C ALA A 33 2.20 7.18 2.65
N THR A 34 1.38 7.79 3.50
CA THR A 34 1.07 7.31 4.83
C THR A 34 -0.36 6.78 4.85
N ILE A 35 -0.58 5.60 5.41
CA ILE A 35 -1.94 5.06 5.60
C ILE A 35 -2.65 5.87 6.68
N ILE A 36 -3.81 6.43 6.34
CA ILE A 36 -4.61 7.26 7.26
C ILE A 36 -5.92 6.60 7.69
N ASP A 37 -6.43 5.64 6.90
CA ASP A 37 -7.61 4.85 7.24
C ASP A 37 -7.57 3.46 6.58
N ILE A 38 -8.20 2.46 7.19
CA ILE A 38 -8.24 1.09 6.69
C ILE A 38 -9.66 0.51 6.84
N SER A 39 -10.20 0.02 5.72
CA SER A 39 -11.42 -0.78 5.68
C SER A 39 -11.10 -2.21 5.25
N LEU A 40 -11.03 -3.11 6.23
CA LEU A 40 -10.81 -4.53 6.00
C LEU A 40 -11.99 -5.19 5.27
N SER A 41 -13.21 -4.70 5.46
CA SER A 41 -14.43 -5.21 4.82
C SER A 41 -14.36 -5.15 3.29
N SER A 42 -13.71 -4.10 2.77
CA SER A 42 -13.54 -3.84 1.33
C SER A 42 -12.12 -4.06 0.85
N LEU A 43 -11.18 -4.42 1.74
CA LEU A 43 -9.74 -4.51 1.47
C LEU A 43 -9.18 -3.21 0.87
N THR A 44 -9.68 -2.07 1.33
CA THR A 44 -9.25 -0.73 0.89
C THR A 44 -8.65 0.07 2.03
N CYS A 45 -7.86 1.07 1.69
CA CYS A 45 -7.27 2.03 2.63
C CYS A 45 -7.29 3.42 2.02
N SER A 46 -7.37 4.45 2.86
CA SER A 46 -7.05 5.82 2.44
C SER A 46 -5.59 6.09 2.76
N VAL A 47 -4.88 6.70 1.82
CA VAL A 47 -3.48 7.12 1.98
C VAL A 47 -3.34 8.61 1.74
N SER A 48 -2.37 9.24 2.40
CA SER A 48 -1.96 10.62 2.15
C SER A 48 -0.57 10.64 1.54
N PHE A 49 -0.42 11.20 0.34
CA PHE A 49 0.86 11.27 -0.36
C PHE A 49 1.77 12.33 0.26
N ASP A 50 2.97 11.93 0.70
CA ASP A 50 3.82 12.75 1.55
C ASP A 50 4.31 14.05 0.85
N ASP A 51 4.67 13.93 -0.43
CA ASP A 51 5.20 15.05 -1.23
C ASP A 51 4.12 16.04 -1.70
N TYR A 52 2.86 15.60 -1.78
CA TYR A 52 1.78 16.34 -2.43
C TYR A 52 0.65 16.73 -1.46
N GLY A 53 0.50 16.02 -0.36
CA GLY A 53 -0.55 16.21 0.65
C GLY A 53 -1.95 15.79 0.21
N ASN A 54 -2.15 15.32 -1.02
CA ASN A 54 -3.45 14.81 -1.46
C ASN A 54 -3.71 13.42 -0.87
N GLU A 55 -4.99 13.13 -0.65
CA GLU A 55 -5.48 11.87 -0.11
C GLU A 55 -6.19 11.06 -1.20
N GLU A 56 -6.00 9.74 -1.20
CA GLU A 56 -6.63 8.85 -2.17
C GLU A 56 -7.05 7.51 -1.54
N LEU A 57 -8.19 6.98 -2.00
CA LEU A 57 -8.63 5.64 -1.67
C LEU A 57 -7.92 4.64 -2.59
N SER A 58 -7.19 3.70 -1.99
CA SER A 58 -6.43 2.67 -2.69
C SER A 58 -6.72 1.29 -2.12
N THR A 59 -6.21 0.25 -2.80
CA THR A 59 -6.40 -1.15 -2.36
C THR A 59 -5.24 -1.56 -1.47
N ILE A 60 -5.52 -2.27 -0.38
CA ILE A 60 -4.48 -2.73 0.56
C ILE A 60 -3.46 -3.64 -0.15
N LEU A 61 -3.92 -4.44 -1.11
CA LEU A 61 -3.11 -5.37 -1.90
C LEU A 61 -2.18 -4.69 -2.92
N THR A 62 -2.41 -3.40 -3.24
CA THR A 62 -1.58 -2.67 -4.20
C THR A 62 -0.46 -1.88 -3.53
N LEU A 63 -0.47 -1.80 -2.20
CA LEU A 63 0.57 -1.12 -1.44
C LEU A 63 1.86 -1.94 -1.42
N SER A 64 2.98 -1.25 -1.48
CA SER A 64 4.32 -1.85 -1.34
C SER A 64 5.06 -1.23 -0.16
N PHE A 65 5.96 -1.99 0.48
CA PHE A 65 6.86 -1.41 1.48
C PHE A 65 7.90 -0.50 0.82
N ASP A 66 8.26 0.58 1.51
CA ASP A 66 9.46 1.36 1.14
C ASP A 66 10.68 0.50 1.47
N GLY A 67 11.27 -0.13 0.45
CA GLY A 67 12.33 -1.12 0.57
C GLY A 67 13.69 -0.60 1.06
N THR A 68 13.72 0.54 1.75
CA THR A 68 14.94 1.18 2.26
C THR A 68 15.21 0.87 3.74
N LEU A 69 14.82 -0.31 4.25
CA LEU A 69 15.21 -0.77 5.58
C LEU A 69 16.71 -1.06 5.68
#